data_AF-A0A5K0VF22-F1
#
_entry.id   AF-A0A5K0VF22-F1
#
_cell.length_a   1.000
_cell.length_b   1.000
_cell.length_c   1.000
_cell.angle_alpha   90.00
_cell.angle_beta   90.00
_cell.angle_gamma   90.00
#
_symmetry.space_group_name_H-M   'P 1'
#
loop_
_entity.id
_entity.type
_entity.pdbx_description
1 polymer ?
#
loop_
_entity_poly.entity_id
_entity_poly.type
_entity_poly.pdbx_seq_one_letter_code
_entity_poly.pdbx_strand_id
1 'polypeptide(L)'
;DYTEDYEINVVFRAFGGLGCRVDAISPGKSAGEKCVTCIQDFGIKGSEICSEQKVGHYFIITNDVERMKVADYDCIVIPGGRAPEYLAVDERVVSLVKQFSEENKIVSAIGEGQLVLAAAGLLK
;
A
#
# COMPACT_ATOMS: atom_id res chain seq x y z
N ASP A 1 -8.42 3.14 0.39
CA ASP A 1 -8.90 4.24 -0.48
C ASP A 1 -7.90 5.37 -0.60
N TYR A 2 -7.84 5.96 -1.79
CA TYR A 2 -6.89 7.00 -2.20
C TYR A 2 -5.42 6.62 -2.04
N THR A 3 -5.08 5.36 -2.30
CA THR A 3 -3.70 4.95 -2.59
C THR A 3 -3.28 5.50 -3.96
N GLU A 4 -2.01 5.84 -4.14
CA GLU A 4 -1.50 6.33 -5.43
C GLU A 4 -1.64 5.24 -6.52
N ASP A 5 -2.22 5.62 -7.67
CA ASP A 5 -2.67 4.70 -8.73
C ASP A 5 -1.52 3.93 -9.37
N TYR A 6 -0.41 4.59 -9.67
CA TYR A 6 0.79 3.95 -10.19
C TYR A 6 1.47 3.10 -9.14
N GLU A 7 1.63 3.60 -7.92
CA GLU A 7 2.36 2.90 -6.86
C GLU A 7 1.74 1.56 -6.50
N ILE A 8 0.41 1.43 -6.59
CA ILE A 8 -0.26 0.14 -6.42
C ILE A 8 -0.29 -0.68 -7.72
N ASN A 9 -0.72 -0.11 -8.86
CA ASN A 9 -0.93 -0.89 -10.08
C ASN A 9 0.38 -1.38 -10.69
N VAL A 10 1.42 -0.55 -10.72
CA VAL A 10 2.71 -0.90 -11.35
C VAL A 10 3.35 -2.05 -10.57
N VAL A 11 3.43 -1.94 -9.25
CA VAL A 11 3.97 -2.98 -8.37
C VAL A 11 3.15 -4.27 -8.54
N PHE A 12 1.83 -4.19 -8.38
CA PHE A 12 0.96 -5.36 -8.43
C PHE A 12 1.10 -6.13 -9.76
N ARG A 13 1.09 -5.40 -10.88
CA ARG A 13 1.21 -6.00 -12.22
C ARG A 13 2.62 -6.47 -12.53
N ALA A 14 3.66 -5.78 -12.06
CA ALA A 14 5.04 -6.17 -12.31
C ALA A 14 5.36 -7.51 -11.63
N PHE A 15 5.04 -7.65 -10.34
CA PHE A 15 5.23 -8.92 -9.62
C PHE A 15 4.36 -10.04 -10.23
N GLY A 16 3.11 -9.75 -10.58
CA GLY A 16 2.25 -10.71 -11.28
C GLY A 16 2.82 -11.15 -12.64
N GLY A 17 3.38 -10.22 -13.41
CA GLY A 17 4.03 -10.49 -14.70
C GLY A 17 5.31 -11.33 -14.59
N LEU A 18 5.99 -11.27 -13.43
CA LEU A 18 7.14 -12.12 -13.11
C LEU A 18 6.71 -13.53 -12.62
N GLY A 19 5.40 -13.80 -12.50
CA GLY A 19 4.86 -15.08 -12.04
C GLY A 19 4.74 -15.20 -10.52
N CYS A 20 4.91 -14.11 -9.77
CA CYS A 20 4.70 -14.11 -8.33
C CYS A 20 3.21 -14.15 -7.98
N ARG A 21 2.85 -14.81 -6.87
CA ARG A 21 1.52 -14.66 -6.27
C ARG A 21 1.47 -13.31 -5.56
N VAL A 22 0.60 -12.42 -6.02
CA VAL A 22 0.42 -11.09 -5.43
C VAL A 22 -0.99 -10.97 -4.89
N ASP A 23 -1.10 -10.68 -3.61
CA ASP A 23 -2.37 -10.35 -2.98
C ASP A 23 -2.38 -8.88 -2.56
N ALA A 24 -3.53 -8.24 -2.76
CA ALA A 24 -3.80 -6.90 -2.29
C ALA A 24 -4.93 -6.94 -1.26
N ILE A 25 -4.68 -6.31 -0.12
CA ILE A 25 -5.56 -6.28 1.04
C ILE A 25 -5.81 -4.83 1.47
N SER A 26 -6.94 -4.58 2.12
CA SER A 26 -7.23 -3.28 2.75
C SER A 26 -8.08 -3.48 4.00
N PRO A 27 -7.79 -2.81 5.12
CA PRO A 27 -8.59 -2.96 6.34
C PRO A 27 -10.06 -2.61 6.10
N GLY A 28 -10.96 -3.46 6.58
CA GLY A 28 -12.40 -3.28 6.42
C GLY A 28 -12.93 -3.54 5.01
N LYS A 29 -12.12 -4.14 4.12
CA LYS A 29 -12.54 -4.60 2.80
C LYS A 29 -12.19 -6.06 2.57
N SER A 30 -13.05 -6.71 1.81
CA SER A 30 -12.93 -8.10 1.40
C SER A 30 -12.54 -8.25 -0.08
N ALA A 31 -12.11 -9.46 -0.43
CA ALA A 31 -11.82 -9.83 -1.81
C ALA A 31 -13.01 -9.54 -2.74
N GLY A 32 -12.73 -8.87 -3.86
CA GLY A 32 -13.73 -8.41 -4.84
C GLY A 32 -14.23 -6.98 -4.61
N GLU A 33 -13.98 -6.38 -3.45
CA GLU A 33 -14.34 -4.99 -3.19
C GLU A 33 -13.38 -4.00 -3.88
N LYS A 34 -13.88 -2.79 -4.10
CA LYS A 34 -13.16 -1.73 -4.83
C LYS A 34 -12.52 -0.76 -3.85
N CYS A 35 -11.27 -0.40 -4.14
CA CYS A 35 -10.59 0.78 -3.62
C CYS A 35 -10.56 1.87 -4.68
N VAL A 36 -10.86 3.10 -4.27
CA VAL A 36 -10.57 4.28 -5.09
C VAL A 36 -9.07 4.54 -5.02
N THR A 37 -8.41 4.82 -6.15
CA THR A 37 -7.02 5.32 -6.16
C THR A 37 -6.98 6.82 -6.46
N CYS A 38 -5.83 7.44 -6.24
CA CYS A 38 -5.55 8.80 -6.66
C CYS A 38 -4.35 8.87 -7.58
N ILE A 39 -4.37 9.80 -8.53
CA ILE A 39 -3.20 10.16 -9.33
C ILE A 39 -2.64 11.44 -8.74
N GLN A 40 -1.37 11.42 -8.34
CA GLN A 40 -0.65 12.59 -7.87
C GLN A 40 0.35 13.02 -8.95
N ASP A 41 0.10 14.16 -9.58
CA ASP A 41 0.98 14.72 -10.60
C ASP A 41 1.56 16.06 -10.15
N PHE A 42 2.85 16.25 -10.43
CA PHE A 42 3.60 17.48 -10.15
C PHE A 42 3.59 18.44 -11.36
N GLY A 43 2.59 18.31 -12.23
CA GLY A 43 2.54 18.86 -13.58
C GLY A 43 2.38 20.37 -13.74
N ILE A 44 2.22 21.18 -12.67
CA ILE A 44 2.23 22.64 -12.80
C ILE A 44 3.63 23.19 -12.53
N LYS A 45 4.32 23.64 -13.60
CA LYS A 45 5.51 24.50 -13.48
C LYS A 45 5.15 25.72 -12.62
N GLY A 46 5.62 25.73 -11.38
CA GLY A 46 5.45 26.86 -10.44
C GLY A 46 4.55 26.60 -9.23
N SER A 47 4.00 25.40 -9.04
CA SER A 47 3.39 25.03 -7.75
C SER A 47 4.40 24.27 -6.89
N GLU A 48 4.69 24.76 -5.68
CA GLU A 48 5.64 24.14 -4.74
C GLU A 48 5.10 22.84 -4.10
N ILE A 49 3.85 22.46 -4.38
CA ILE A 49 3.15 21.31 -3.78
C ILE A 49 2.39 20.58 -4.90
N CYS A 50 2.27 19.24 -4.81
CA CYS A 50 1.48 18.37 -5.68
C CYS A 50 0.18 19.07 -6.12
N SER A 51 0.12 19.50 -7.38
CA SER A 51 -0.88 20.46 -7.84
C SER A 51 -2.22 19.80 -8.16
N GLU A 52 -2.24 18.51 -8.47
CA GLU A 52 -3.47 17.84 -8.92
C GLU A 52 -3.58 16.43 -8.32
N GLN A 53 -4.52 16.26 -7.38
CA GLN A 53 -5.00 14.94 -6.95
C GLN A 53 -6.25 14.60 -7.76
N LYS A 54 -6.10 13.75 -8.77
CA LYS A 54 -7.23 13.25 -9.59
C LYS A 54 -7.68 11.89 -9.10
N VAL A 55 -8.95 11.55 -9.34
CA VAL A 55 -9.45 10.20 -9.10
C VAL A 55 -8.83 9.27 -10.14
N GLY A 56 -8.17 8.21 -9.69
CA GLY A 56 -7.55 7.19 -10.53
C GLY A 56 -8.50 6.03 -10.84
N HIS A 57 -7.92 4.88 -11.18
CA HIS A 57 -8.69 3.67 -11.49
C HIS A 57 -9.26 3.03 -10.21
N TYR A 58 -10.35 2.28 -10.33
CA TYR A 58 -10.73 1.38 -9.25
C TYR A 58 -9.74 0.23 -9.17
N PHE A 59 -9.18 0.02 -7.99
CA PHE A 59 -8.33 -1.13 -7.70
C PHE A 59 -9.16 -2.20 -6.97
N ILE A 60 -9.04 -3.47 -7.38
CA ILE A 60 -9.81 -4.57 -6.79
C ILE A 60 -8.97 -5.26 -5.71
N ILE A 61 -9.51 -5.35 -4.51
CA ILE A 61 -8.92 -6.12 -3.42
C ILE A 61 -9.01 -7.61 -3.77
N THR A 62 -7.91 -8.35 -3.60
CA THR A 62 -7.84 -9.75 -4.01
C THR A 62 -7.87 -10.74 -2.86
N ASN A 63 -7.59 -10.29 -1.63
CA ASN A 63 -7.63 -11.14 -0.45
C ASN A 63 -8.14 -10.38 0.78
N ASP A 64 -8.62 -11.13 1.77
CA ASP A 64 -9.10 -10.58 3.04
C ASP A 64 -7.92 -10.47 4.02
N VAL A 65 -7.81 -9.33 4.70
CA VAL A 65 -6.78 -9.12 5.77
C VAL A 65 -6.87 -10.23 6.83
N GLU A 66 -8.08 -10.67 7.16
CA GLU A 66 -8.35 -11.67 8.20
C GLU A 66 -7.96 -13.11 7.80
N ARG A 67 -7.91 -13.41 6.50
CA ARG A 67 -7.59 -14.77 6.00
C ARG A 67 -6.11 -14.95 5.71
N MET A 68 -5.40 -13.85 5.59
CA MET A 68 -3.98 -13.81 5.30
C MET A 68 -3.15 -14.24 6.52
N LYS A 69 -2.09 -15.00 6.29
CA LYS A 69 -1.06 -15.28 7.29
C LYS A 69 0.26 -14.75 6.80
N VAL A 70 0.98 -14.00 7.63
CA VAL A 70 2.31 -13.44 7.27
C VAL A 70 3.23 -14.55 6.76
N ALA A 71 3.23 -15.72 7.40
CA ALA A 71 3.97 -16.92 7.01
C ALA A 71 3.89 -17.29 5.52
N ASP A 72 2.77 -17.00 4.85
CA ASP A 72 2.51 -17.38 3.46
C ASP A 72 3.07 -16.38 2.43
N TYR A 73 3.73 -15.30 2.88
CA TYR A 73 4.27 -14.24 2.04
C TYR A 73 5.76 -14.03 2.31
N ASP A 74 6.51 -13.78 1.23
CA ASP A 74 7.95 -13.48 1.28
C ASP A 74 8.22 -11.99 1.56
N CYS A 75 7.29 -11.12 1.19
CA CYS A 75 7.44 -9.67 1.31
C CYS A 75 6.09 -8.94 1.45
N ILE A 76 6.16 -7.71 1.95
CA ILE A 76 5.07 -6.73 1.95
C ILE A 76 5.51 -5.45 1.24
N VAL A 77 4.62 -4.90 0.41
CA VAL A 77 4.80 -3.60 -0.24
C VAL A 77 3.70 -2.66 0.20
N ILE A 78 4.08 -1.47 0.67
CA ILE A 78 3.19 -0.42 1.17
C ILE A 78 3.20 0.74 0.17
N PRO A 79 2.17 0.85 -0.70
CA PRO A 79 2.07 1.97 -1.63
C PRO A 79 1.67 3.26 -0.90
N GLY A 80 2.05 4.39 -1.50
CA GLY A 80 1.84 5.74 -1.03
C GLY A 80 0.48 6.34 -1.41
N GLY A 81 0.47 7.66 -1.61
CA GLY A 81 -0.74 8.45 -1.76
C GLY A 81 -1.30 8.87 -0.41
N ARG A 82 -2.63 8.96 -0.31
CA ARG A 82 -3.30 9.38 0.93
C ARG A 82 -3.66 8.23 1.86
N ALA A 83 -3.61 6.99 1.35
CA ALA A 83 -3.92 5.82 2.14
C ALA A 83 -3.05 5.65 3.40
N PRO A 84 -1.72 5.83 3.32
CA PRO A 84 -0.84 5.68 4.48
C PRO A 84 -1.19 6.57 5.68
N GLU A 85 -1.80 7.74 5.48
CA GLU A 85 -2.18 8.66 6.58
C GLU A 85 -3.11 7.98 7.60
N TYR A 86 -4.13 7.25 7.12
CA TYR A 86 -5.05 6.53 8.01
C TYR A 86 -4.61 5.11 8.31
N LEU A 87 -3.82 4.47 7.43
CA LEU A 87 -3.28 3.13 7.70
C LEU A 87 -2.24 3.16 8.83
N ALA A 88 -1.48 4.25 8.95
CA ALA A 88 -0.47 4.42 10.01
C ALA A 88 -1.08 4.54 11.42
N VAL A 89 -2.38 4.85 11.54
CA VAL A 89 -3.10 4.89 12.83
C VAL A 89 -3.94 3.65 13.09
N ASP A 90 -4.06 2.72 12.13
CA ASP A 90 -4.72 1.43 12.34
C ASP A 90 -3.73 0.43 12.96
N GLU A 91 -3.92 0.15 14.26
CA GLU A 91 -3.05 -0.76 15.02
C GLU A 91 -2.92 -2.16 14.38
N ARG A 92 -3.93 -2.61 13.64
CA ARG A 92 -3.90 -3.92 12.96
C ARG A 92 -2.91 -3.90 11.80
N VAL A 93 -2.87 -2.81 11.05
CA VAL A 93 -1.93 -2.61 9.94
C VAL A 93 -0.52 -2.43 10.45
N VAL A 94 -0.35 -1.59 11.48
CA VAL A 94 0.95 -1.34 12.09
C VAL A 94 1.54 -2.64 12.66
N SER A 95 0.73 -3.42 13.38
CA SER A 95 1.15 -4.72 13.92
C SER A 95 1.49 -5.73 12.82
N LEU A 96 0.71 -5.76 11.74
CA LEU A 96 0.99 -6.61 10.58
C LEU A 96 2.37 -6.28 9.97
N VAL A 97 2.63 -5.01 9.67
CA VAL A 97 3.90 -4.57 9.08
C VAL A 97 5.08 -4.88 10.00
N LYS A 98 4.89 -4.69 11.31
CA LYS A 98 5.89 -5.06 12.31
C LYS A 98 6.16 -6.57 12.31
N GLN A 99 5.12 -7.40 12.22
CA GLN A 99 5.26 -8.86 12.15
C GLN A 99 6.07 -9.30 10.92
N PHE A 100 5.87 -8.69 9.75
CA PHE A 100 6.72 -8.96 8.58
C PHE A 100 8.20 -8.68 8.88
N SER A 101 8.50 -7.57 9.56
CA SER A 101 9.88 -7.25 9.95
C SER A 101 10.43 -8.20 11.01
N GLU A 102 9.64 -8.62 11.99
CA GLU A 102 10.05 -9.56 13.06
C GLU A 102 10.35 -10.96 12.49
N GLU A 103 9.63 -11.37 11.44
CA GLU A 103 9.89 -12.60 10.68
C GLU A 103 11.07 -12.46 9.68
N ASN A 104 11.82 -11.36 9.69
CA ASN A 104 12.92 -11.04 8.77
C ASN A 104 12.51 -11.07 7.28
N LYS A 105 11.27 -10.69 6.98
CA LYS A 105 10.75 -10.59 5.61
C LYS A 105 11.05 -9.24 4.99
N ILE A 106 10.98 -9.17 3.67
CA ILE A 106 11.22 -7.92 2.95
C ILE A 106 10.04 -6.99 3.17
N VAL A 107 10.31 -5.81 3.72
CA VAL A 107 9.34 -4.72 3.89
C VAL A 107 9.74 -3.58 2.97
N SER A 108 8.86 -3.23 2.03
CA SER A 108 9.08 -2.12 1.08
C SER A 108 7.97 -1.10 1.22
N ALA A 109 8.32 0.18 1.12
CA ALA A 109 7.37 1.29 1.08
C ALA A 109 7.81 2.32 0.04
N ILE A 110 6.83 2.99 -0.55
CA ILE A 110 7.01 4.05 -1.54
C ILE A 110 6.05 5.22 -1.26
N GLY A 111 6.44 6.43 -1.67
CA GLY A 111 5.66 7.64 -1.47
C GLY A 111 5.48 8.00 0.01
N GLU A 112 4.23 8.11 0.44
CA GLU A 112 3.84 8.29 1.84
C GLU A 112 3.75 6.97 2.61
N GLY A 113 3.98 5.81 1.98
CA GLY A 113 3.94 4.49 2.63
C GLY A 113 4.90 4.37 3.82
N GLN A 114 5.97 5.16 3.84
CA GLN A 114 6.96 5.27 4.90
C GLN A 114 6.33 5.74 6.22
N LEU A 115 5.17 6.44 6.20
CA LEU A 115 4.43 6.78 7.42
C LEU A 115 4.04 5.53 8.21
N VAL A 116 3.66 4.45 7.52
CA VAL A 116 3.33 3.17 8.16
C VAL A 116 4.58 2.51 8.74
N LEU A 117 5.73 2.60 8.06
CA LEU A 117 7.01 2.11 8.59
C LEU A 117 7.46 2.88 9.84
N ALA A 118 7.27 4.20 9.83
CA ALA A 118 7.55 5.05 10.98
C ALA A 118 6.67 4.68 12.18
N ALA A 119 5.36 4.50 11.94
CA ALA A 119 4.40 4.07 12.96
C ALA A 119 4.72 2.66 13.51
N ALA A 120 5.20 1.75 12.67
CA ALA A 120 5.68 0.42 13.07
C ALA A 120 7.03 0.44 13.79
N GLY A 121 7.71 1.59 13.86
CA GLY A 121 8.99 1.76 14.54
C GLY A 121 10.18 1.14 13.78
N LEU A 122 10.04 0.94 12.46
CA LEU A 122 11.04 0.28 11.61
C LEU A 122 12.10 1.23 11.03
N LEU A 123 12.00 2.54 11.29
CA LEU A 123 12.90 3.57 10.73
C LEU A 123 13.85 4.19 11.78
N LYS A 124 14.19 3.46 12.84
CA LYS A 124 15.09 3.94 13.91
C LYS A 124 16.57 3.84 13.53
#